data_AF-A0A2A4QHC8-F1
#
_entry.id   AF-A0A2A4QHC8-F1
#
_cell.length_a   1.000
_cell.length_b   1.000
_cell.length_c   1.000
_cell.angle_alpha   90.00
_cell.angle_beta   90.00
_cell.angle_gamma   90.00
#
_symmetry.space_group_name_H-M   'P 1'
#
loop_
_entity.id
_entity.type
_entity.pdbx_description
1 polymer ?
#
loop_
_entity_poly.entity_id
_entity_poly.type
_entity_poly.pdbx_seq_one_letter_code
_entity_poly.pdbx_strand_id
1 'polypeptide(L)'
;MEKHTSPPESFTDASLLSAMTGIARFVSDATIRKVLRDTDGLGTDATRAGIIDLLFKRDFLLRQGKKIVATKIGIALINALPAQATLPDMTAQWESMLTAISEKNASYLNFMKPLITVVIDMVADASQQSFSGLPKVAFKPQRRKATKKKFAVKSSLKKAS
;
A
#
# COMPACT_ATOMS: atom_id res chain seq x y z
N MET A 1 37.26 20.68 15.31
CA MET A 1 35.78 20.58 15.25
C MET A 1 35.43 19.10 15.16
N GLU A 2 34.97 18.53 16.26
CA GLU A 2 34.52 17.14 16.31
C GLU A 2 33.14 17.04 15.63
N LYS A 3 33.00 16.14 14.66
CA LYS A 3 31.74 15.89 13.95
C LYS A 3 30.92 14.90 14.78
N HIS A 4 29.87 15.39 15.43
CA HIS A 4 28.86 14.53 16.05
C HIS A 4 27.79 14.15 15.04
N THR A 5 27.36 12.89 15.06
CA THR A 5 26.21 12.43 14.29
C THR A 5 24.92 12.80 15.01
N SER A 6 23.97 13.38 14.28
CA SER A 6 22.61 13.61 14.78
C SER A 6 21.70 12.44 14.39
N PRO A 7 20.69 12.10 15.22
CA PRO A 7 19.70 11.11 14.85
C PRO A 7 18.91 11.58 13.61
N PRO A 8 18.39 10.65 12.79
CA PRO A 8 17.53 11.01 11.66
C PRO A 8 16.33 11.83 12.10
N GLU A 9 15.98 12.87 11.34
CA GLU A 9 14.78 13.64 11.59
C GLU A 9 13.53 12.81 11.32
N SER A 10 12.49 13.01 12.15
CA SER A 10 11.17 12.44 11.89
C SER A 10 10.60 12.96 10.57
N PHE A 11 9.77 12.15 9.91
CA PHE A 11 9.09 12.59 8.70
C PHE A 11 8.15 13.78 8.96
N THR A 12 7.91 14.55 7.91
CA THR A 12 6.86 15.57 7.76
C THR A 12 5.97 15.14 6.60
N ASP A 13 4.88 15.83 6.28
CA ASP A 13 4.09 15.50 5.09
C ASP A 13 4.92 15.51 3.82
N ALA A 14 5.69 16.57 3.62
CA ALA A 14 6.51 16.74 2.44
C ALA A 14 7.61 15.69 2.36
N SER A 15 8.30 15.40 3.48
CA SER A 15 9.37 14.40 3.46
C SER A 15 8.85 12.97 3.41
N LEU A 16 7.65 12.67 3.95
CA LEU A 16 7.01 11.37 3.80
C LEU A 16 6.55 11.14 2.35
N LEU A 17 5.91 12.14 1.74
CA LEU A 17 5.51 12.07 0.33
C LEU A 17 6.73 11.89 -0.57
N SER A 18 7.79 12.66 -0.34
CA SER A 18 9.07 12.50 -1.05
C SER A 18 9.70 11.13 -0.81
N ALA A 19 9.57 10.57 0.40
CA ALA A 19 10.05 9.22 0.69
C ALA A 19 9.27 8.14 -0.06
N MET A 20 7.95 8.30 -0.25
CA MET A 20 7.13 7.37 -1.04
C MET A 20 7.55 7.38 -2.51
N THR A 21 7.73 8.56 -3.12
CA THR A 21 8.21 8.67 -4.51
C THR A 21 9.66 8.17 -4.65
N GLY A 22 10.53 8.53 -3.72
CA GLY A 22 11.94 8.14 -3.73
C GLY A 22 12.27 6.95 -2.85
N ILE A 23 11.38 5.96 -2.74
CA ILE A 23 11.53 4.85 -1.78
C ILE A 23 12.80 4.02 -2.02
N ALA A 24 13.31 4.02 -3.25
CA ALA A 24 14.52 3.31 -3.63
C ALA A 24 15.73 3.69 -2.76
N ARG A 25 15.78 4.90 -2.19
CA ARG A 25 16.88 5.28 -1.27
C ARG A 25 16.90 4.48 0.03
N PHE A 26 15.79 3.83 0.40
CA PHE A 26 15.61 3.03 1.61
C PHE A 26 15.77 1.52 1.38
N VAL A 27 16.06 1.10 0.13
CA VAL A 27 16.24 -0.30 -0.23
C VAL A 27 17.71 -0.61 -0.46
N SER A 28 18.21 -1.68 0.13
CA SER A 28 19.61 -2.12 0.00
C SER A 28 19.85 -2.87 -1.32
N ASP A 29 18.91 -3.72 -1.73
CA ASP A 29 19.01 -4.51 -2.96
C ASP A 29 19.05 -3.59 -4.19
N ALA A 30 20.05 -3.82 -5.07
CA ALA A 30 20.27 -2.99 -6.25
C ALA A 30 19.20 -3.22 -7.34
N THR A 31 18.73 -4.45 -7.49
CA THR A 31 17.70 -4.83 -8.47
C THR A 31 16.36 -4.22 -8.08
N ILE A 32 15.98 -4.34 -6.82
CA ILE A 32 14.72 -3.79 -6.29
C ILE A 32 14.74 -2.26 -6.33
N ARG A 33 15.89 -1.65 -6.01
CA ARG A 33 16.08 -0.20 -6.19
C ARG A 33 15.84 0.28 -7.61
N LYS A 34 16.34 -0.46 -8.60
CA LYS A 34 16.18 -0.09 -9.99
C LYS A 34 14.70 -0.10 -10.36
N VAL A 35 14.00 -1.19 -10.04
CA VAL A 35 12.55 -1.32 -10.27
C VAL A 35 11.78 -0.15 -9.64
N LEU A 36 12.01 0.14 -8.37
CA LEU A 36 11.31 1.23 -7.67
C LEU A 36 11.60 2.62 -8.25
N ARG A 37 12.76 2.83 -8.90
CA ARG A 37 13.05 4.09 -9.62
C ARG A 37 12.28 4.16 -10.93
N ASP A 38 12.24 3.04 -11.65
CA ASP A 38 11.60 2.95 -12.96
C ASP A 38 10.06 3.01 -12.83
N THR A 39 9.48 2.62 -11.68
CA THR A 39 8.03 2.60 -11.41
C THR A 39 7.50 3.80 -10.60
N ASP A 40 8.26 4.90 -10.50
CA ASP A 40 7.88 6.09 -9.71
C ASP A 40 7.61 5.79 -8.21
N GLY A 41 8.33 4.85 -7.63
CA GLY A 41 8.31 4.56 -6.19
C GLY A 41 7.09 3.76 -5.70
N LEU A 42 6.58 4.11 -4.51
CA LEU A 42 5.42 3.46 -3.90
C LEU A 42 4.13 4.23 -4.21
N GLY A 43 3.22 3.55 -4.92
CA GLY A 43 1.94 4.10 -5.35
C GLY A 43 2.10 5.22 -6.39
N THR A 44 1.00 5.59 -7.01
CA THR A 44 0.98 6.67 -8.01
C THR A 44 0.68 8.01 -7.36
N ASP A 45 1.09 9.12 -7.99
CA ASP A 45 0.88 10.48 -7.50
C ASP A 45 -0.57 10.74 -7.02
N ALA A 46 -1.55 10.25 -7.78
CA ALA A 46 -2.97 10.38 -7.48
C ALA A 46 -3.44 9.65 -6.20
N THR A 47 -2.66 8.70 -5.68
CA THR A 47 -3.06 7.84 -4.55
C THR A 47 -2.29 8.11 -3.26
N ARG A 48 -1.09 8.69 -3.34
CA ARG A 48 -0.18 8.84 -2.17
C ARG A 48 -0.81 9.65 -1.04
N ALA A 49 -1.38 10.81 -1.34
CA ALA A 49 -2.04 11.65 -0.33
C ALA A 49 -3.19 10.91 0.36
N GLY A 50 -4.01 10.19 -0.41
CA GLY A 50 -5.12 9.40 0.14
C GLY A 50 -4.67 8.23 1.04
N ILE A 51 -3.53 7.61 0.74
CA ILE A 51 -2.94 6.58 1.61
C ILE A 51 -2.44 7.19 2.91
N ILE A 52 -1.72 8.32 2.86
CA ILE A 52 -1.26 9.03 4.07
C ILE A 52 -2.45 9.41 4.96
N ASP A 53 -3.50 9.99 4.38
CA ASP A 53 -4.72 10.35 5.11
C ASP A 53 -5.40 9.13 5.74
N LEU A 54 -5.42 7.99 5.03
CA LEU A 54 -5.96 6.74 5.55
C LEU A 54 -5.17 6.25 6.78
N LEU A 55 -3.84 6.36 6.78
CA LEU A 55 -3.00 5.96 7.92
C LEU A 55 -3.27 6.82 9.16
N PHE A 56 -3.51 8.13 8.99
CA PHE A 56 -3.98 8.99 10.08
C PHE A 56 -5.38 8.63 10.56
N LYS A 57 -6.33 8.41 9.63
CA LYS A 57 -7.72 8.03 9.96
C LYS A 57 -7.82 6.70 10.71
N ARG A 58 -6.84 5.81 10.54
CA ARG A 58 -6.75 4.51 11.22
C ARG A 58 -5.96 4.57 12.53
N ASP A 59 -5.55 5.76 12.97
CA ASP A 59 -4.71 5.97 14.15
C ASP A 59 -3.39 5.18 14.11
N PHE A 60 -2.80 5.00 12.93
CA PHE A 60 -1.45 4.41 12.79
C PHE A 60 -0.35 5.47 12.84
N LEU A 61 -0.66 6.68 12.38
CA LEU A 61 0.21 7.85 12.42
C LEU A 61 -0.45 8.98 13.21
N LEU A 62 0.37 9.85 13.80
CA LEU A 62 -0.08 11.06 14.49
C LEU A 62 0.86 12.23 14.19
N ARG A 63 0.32 13.45 14.25
CA ARG A 63 1.08 14.70 14.04
C ARG A 63 1.54 15.26 15.38
N GLN A 64 2.83 15.54 15.51
CA GLN A 64 3.43 16.28 16.61
C GLN A 64 4.05 17.57 16.07
N GLY A 65 3.25 18.65 16.06
CA GLY A 65 3.59 19.85 15.31
C GLY A 65 3.72 19.53 13.81
N LYS A 66 4.89 19.78 13.22
CA LYS A 66 5.19 19.45 11.81
C LYS A 66 5.65 18.01 11.60
N LYS A 67 5.97 17.27 12.67
CA LYS A 67 6.51 15.91 12.60
C LYS A 67 5.37 14.89 12.56
N ILE A 68 5.60 13.81 11.83
CA ILE A 68 4.76 12.62 11.76
C ILE A 68 5.47 11.53 12.57
N VAL A 69 4.76 10.92 13.50
CA VAL A 69 5.27 9.81 14.31
C VAL A 69 4.27 8.65 14.31
N ALA A 70 4.78 7.43 14.41
CA ALA A 70 3.94 6.24 14.52
C ALA A 70 3.27 6.19 15.91
N THR A 71 2.00 5.80 15.95
CA THR A 71 1.30 5.55 17.21
C THR A 71 1.72 4.22 17.81
N LYS A 72 1.35 3.96 19.07
CA LYS A 72 1.51 2.64 19.69
C LYS A 72 0.81 1.54 18.88
N ILE A 73 -0.35 1.86 18.29
CA ILE A 73 -1.13 0.93 17.46
C ILE A 73 -0.40 0.67 16.13
N GLY A 74 0.12 1.70 15.48
CA GLY A 74 0.89 1.57 14.24
C GLY A 74 2.15 0.72 14.44
N ILE A 75 2.88 0.94 15.52
CA ILE A 75 4.06 0.12 15.88
C ILE A 75 3.66 -1.33 16.16
N ALA A 76 2.60 -1.55 16.95
CA ALA A 76 2.10 -2.89 17.23
C ALA A 76 1.66 -3.63 15.97
N LEU A 77 1.06 -2.93 14.99
CA LEU A 77 0.67 -3.51 13.71
C LEU A 77 1.89 -3.94 12.91
N ILE A 78 2.89 -3.08 12.75
CA ILE A 78 4.12 -3.42 12.02
C ILE A 78 4.82 -4.63 12.67
N ASN A 79 4.88 -4.69 13.99
CA ASN A 79 5.49 -5.82 14.71
C ASN A 79 4.70 -7.14 14.57
N ALA A 80 3.39 -7.04 14.33
CA ALA A 80 2.52 -8.19 14.14
C ALA A 80 2.41 -8.64 12.66
N LEU A 81 3.08 -7.96 11.74
CA LEU A 81 3.10 -8.30 10.32
C LEU A 81 4.43 -8.99 9.95
N PRO A 82 4.42 -9.93 8.99
CA PRO A 82 5.66 -10.48 8.46
C PRO A 82 6.45 -9.39 7.72
N ALA A 83 7.79 -9.51 7.71
CA ALA A 83 8.68 -8.51 7.11
C ALA A 83 8.33 -8.20 5.63
N GLN A 84 7.94 -9.22 4.88
CA GLN A 84 7.50 -9.07 3.47
C GLN A 84 6.31 -8.14 3.28
N ALA A 85 5.46 -7.93 4.30
CA ALA A 85 4.32 -7.03 4.25
C ALA A 85 4.65 -5.59 4.70
N THR A 86 5.83 -5.37 5.29
CA THR A 86 6.25 -4.07 5.84
C THR A 86 7.38 -3.42 5.06
N LEU A 87 8.04 -4.20 4.18
CA LEU A 87 9.10 -3.75 3.29
C LEU A 87 8.57 -3.43 1.87
N PRO A 88 9.21 -2.50 1.13
CA PRO A 88 8.76 -2.09 -0.20
C PRO A 88 9.04 -3.12 -1.31
N ASP A 89 9.85 -4.13 -1.00
CA ASP A 89 10.38 -5.13 -1.93
C ASP A 89 9.29 -5.90 -2.67
N MET A 90 8.27 -6.38 -1.94
CA MET A 90 7.15 -7.11 -2.54
C MET A 90 6.35 -6.23 -3.49
N THR A 91 6.11 -4.96 -3.11
CA THR A 91 5.41 -3.99 -3.96
C THR A 91 6.20 -3.72 -5.24
N ALA A 92 7.52 -3.58 -5.15
CA ALA A 92 8.38 -3.37 -6.33
C ALA A 92 8.26 -4.53 -7.33
N GLN A 93 8.33 -5.78 -6.83
CA GLN A 93 8.22 -6.97 -7.67
C GLN A 93 6.88 -7.01 -8.40
N TRP A 94 5.78 -6.67 -7.73
CA TRP A 94 4.46 -6.63 -8.35
C TRP A 94 4.35 -5.54 -9.41
N GLU A 95 4.81 -4.32 -9.14
CA GLU A 95 4.79 -3.24 -10.14
C GLU A 95 5.60 -3.62 -11.39
N SER A 96 6.76 -4.27 -11.23
CA SER A 96 7.53 -4.78 -12.37
C SER A 96 6.75 -5.82 -13.19
N MET A 97 6.06 -6.75 -12.53
CA MET A 97 5.24 -7.75 -13.22
C MET A 97 4.04 -7.11 -13.92
N LEU A 98 3.40 -6.11 -13.29
CA LEU A 98 2.29 -5.36 -13.89
C LEU A 98 2.75 -4.55 -15.11
N THR A 99 3.93 -3.93 -15.06
CA THR A 99 4.56 -3.28 -16.22
C THR A 99 4.86 -4.30 -17.32
N ALA A 100 5.44 -5.46 -16.98
CA ALA A 100 5.68 -6.51 -17.98
C ALA A 100 4.38 -6.99 -18.65
N ILE A 101 3.27 -7.05 -17.91
CA ILE A 101 1.95 -7.37 -18.49
C ILE A 101 1.46 -6.26 -19.41
N SER A 102 1.59 -4.99 -19.03
CA SER A 102 1.14 -3.86 -19.85
C SER A 102 1.92 -3.76 -21.17
N GLU A 103 3.20 -4.13 -21.14
CA GLU A 103 4.08 -4.24 -22.30
C GLU A 103 3.90 -5.54 -23.11
N LYS A 104 3.00 -6.44 -22.69
CA LYS A 104 2.75 -7.76 -23.29
C LYS A 104 3.95 -8.73 -23.21
N ASN A 105 4.86 -8.50 -22.28
CA ASN A 105 6.01 -9.35 -21.98
C ASN A 105 5.70 -10.46 -20.94
N ALA A 106 4.56 -10.36 -20.24
CA ALA A 106 4.10 -11.37 -19.29
C ALA A 106 2.58 -11.59 -19.39
N SER A 107 2.11 -12.76 -18.94
CA SER A 107 0.69 -13.09 -18.91
C SER A 107 0.07 -12.83 -17.53
N TYR A 108 -1.22 -12.51 -17.51
CA TYR A 108 -2.00 -12.38 -16.28
C TYR A 108 -1.88 -13.62 -15.37
N LEU A 109 -1.92 -14.82 -15.95
CA LEU A 109 -1.83 -16.07 -15.18
C LEU A 109 -0.46 -16.24 -14.53
N ASN A 110 0.62 -15.77 -15.16
CA ASN A 110 1.97 -15.84 -14.60
C ASN A 110 2.13 -14.91 -13.39
N PHE A 111 1.36 -13.82 -13.31
CA PHE A 111 1.33 -12.94 -12.15
C PHE A 111 0.41 -13.47 -11.03
N MET A 112 -0.81 -13.89 -11.39
CA MET A 112 -1.82 -14.23 -10.39
C MET A 112 -1.54 -15.53 -9.64
N LYS A 113 -0.99 -16.56 -10.29
CA LYS A 113 -0.74 -17.85 -9.62
C LYS A 113 0.26 -17.72 -8.44
N PRO A 114 1.44 -17.09 -8.62
CA PRO A 114 2.34 -16.83 -7.50
C PRO A 114 1.70 -15.93 -6.44
N LEU A 115 0.99 -14.87 -6.85
CA LEU A 115 0.34 -13.94 -5.91
C LEU A 115 -0.65 -14.66 -4.99
N ILE A 116 -1.51 -15.52 -5.54
CA ILE A 116 -2.47 -16.30 -4.74
C ILE A 116 -1.75 -17.19 -3.73
N THR A 117 -0.65 -17.82 -4.13
CA THR A 117 0.16 -18.67 -3.24
C THR A 117 0.73 -17.84 -2.09
N VAL A 118 1.36 -16.69 -2.39
CA VAL A 118 1.87 -15.75 -1.39
C VAL A 118 0.79 -15.32 -0.41
N VAL A 119 -0.42 -14.99 -0.90
CA VAL A 119 -1.53 -14.58 -0.03
C VAL A 119 -1.99 -15.73 0.89
N ILE A 120 -2.08 -16.96 0.36
CA ILE A 120 -2.43 -18.14 1.16
C ILE A 120 -1.41 -18.36 2.28
N ASP A 121 -0.12 -18.30 1.94
CA ASP A 121 0.97 -18.50 2.90
C ASP A 121 0.96 -17.39 3.97
N MET A 122 0.80 -16.13 3.55
CA MET A 122 0.69 -15.00 4.49
C MET A 122 -0.50 -15.11 5.44
N VAL A 123 -1.65 -15.63 4.97
CA VAL A 123 -2.83 -15.85 5.83
C VAL A 123 -2.59 -16.99 6.81
N ALA A 124 -1.93 -18.07 6.36
CA ALA A 124 -1.54 -19.17 7.22
C ALA A 124 -0.57 -18.70 8.31
N ASP A 125 0.46 -17.93 7.96
CA ASP A 125 1.43 -17.36 8.91
C ASP A 125 0.75 -16.40 9.90
N ALA A 126 -0.11 -15.52 9.39
CA ALA A 126 -0.84 -14.57 10.22
C ALA A 126 -1.72 -15.27 11.27
N SER A 127 -2.23 -16.47 10.99
CA SER A 127 -3.02 -17.25 11.97
C SER A 127 -2.22 -17.66 13.21
N GLN A 128 -0.89 -17.73 13.09
CA GLN A 128 0.03 -18.08 14.17
C GLN A 128 0.59 -16.85 14.89
N GLN A 129 0.37 -15.65 14.37
CA GLN A 129 0.87 -14.41 14.95
C GLN A 129 0.03 -13.91 16.12
N SER A 130 0.70 -13.39 17.14
CA SER A 130 0.04 -12.76 18.27
C SER A 130 -0.36 -11.32 17.94
N PHE A 131 -1.66 -11.04 17.93
CA PHE A 131 -2.22 -9.70 17.76
C PHE A 131 -2.57 -9.03 19.09
N SER A 132 -2.04 -9.50 20.22
CA SER A 132 -2.40 -9.01 21.56
C SER A 132 -2.10 -7.53 21.78
N GLY A 133 -1.12 -6.97 21.06
CA GLY A 133 -0.77 -5.54 21.09
C GLY A 133 -1.71 -4.63 20.29
N LEU A 134 -2.70 -5.19 19.57
CA LEU A 134 -3.65 -4.42 18.77
C LEU A 134 -4.98 -4.22 19.51
N PRO A 135 -5.64 -3.07 19.30
CA PRO A 135 -6.96 -2.83 19.87
C PRO A 135 -7.96 -3.86 19.33
N LYS A 136 -8.80 -4.40 20.22
CA LYS A 136 -9.90 -5.30 19.85
C LYS A 136 -11.02 -4.48 19.21
N VAL A 137 -10.89 -4.20 17.92
CA VAL A 137 -11.94 -3.53 17.15
C VAL A 137 -12.88 -4.59 16.58
N ALA A 138 -14.18 -4.49 16.90
CA ALA A 138 -15.17 -5.37 16.30
C ALA A 138 -15.21 -5.16 14.78
N PHE A 139 -15.00 -6.23 14.01
CA PHE A 139 -15.17 -6.19 12.56
C PHE A 139 -16.64 -5.90 12.23
N LYS A 140 -16.92 -4.66 11.80
CA LYS A 140 -18.24 -4.26 11.30
C LYS A 140 -18.19 -4.24 9.76
N PRO A 141 -18.59 -5.32 9.07
CA PRO A 141 -18.57 -5.33 7.61
C PRO A 141 -19.46 -4.19 7.09
N GLN A 142 -18.89 -3.24 6.35
CA GLN A 142 -19.67 -2.24 5.64
C GLN A 142 -20.47 -2.97 4.54
N ARG A 143 -21.72 -3.32 4.84
CA ARG A 143 -22.70 -3.66 3.81
C ARG A 143 -22.82 -2.45 2.88
N ARG A 144 -22.22 -2.53 1.68
CA ARG A 144 -22.53 -1.59 0.60
C ARG A 144 -24.04 -1.68 0.37
N LYS A 145 -24.79 -0.62 0.72
CA LYS A 145 -26.20 -0.51 0.32
C LYS A 145 -26.21 -0.59 -1.21
N ALA A 146 -26.79 -1.65 -1.77
CA ALA A 146 -26.98 -1.79 -3.20
C ALA A 146 -27.84 -0.61 -3.67
N THR A 147 -27.22 0.41 -4.26
CA THR A 147 -27.94 1.45 -4.99
C THR A 147 -28.54 0.78 -6.22
N LYS A 148 -29.83 0.44 -6.15
CA LYS A 148 -30.63 0.04 -7.32
C LYS A 148 -30.65 1.22 -8.30
N LYS A 149 -29.65 1.35 -9.16
CA LYS A 149 -29.75 2.18 -10.37
C LYS A 149 -30.74 1.48 -11.29
N LYS A 150 -31.98 1.98 -11.33
CA LYS A 150 -32.93 1.63 -12.39
C LYS A 150 -32.36 2.20 -13.70
N PHE A 151 -31.79 1.35 -14.55
CA PHE A 151 -31.53 1.72 -15.93
C PHE A 151 -32.87 1.82 -16.65
N ALA A 152 -33.32 3.04 -16.95
CA ALA A 152 -34.45 3.27 -17.82
C ALA A 152 -33.99 3.04 -19.26
N VAL A 153 -34.38 1.91 -19.85
CA VAL A 153 -34.22 1.67 -21.29
C VAL A 153 -35.29 2.51 -22.01
N LYS A 154 -34.89 3.59 -22.68
CA LYS A 154 -35.77 4.30 -23.62
C LYS A 154 -35.83 3.50 -24.91
N SER A 155 -36.98 2.89 -25.20
CA SER A 155 -37.28 2.27 -26.49
C SER A 155 -37.60 3.36 -27.53
N SER A 156 -36.70 3.60 -28.50
CA SER A 156 -37.00 4.37 -29.69
C SER A 156 -37.21 3.43 -30.88
N LEU A 157 -38.45 3.00 -31.09
CA LEU A 157 -38.89 2.40 -32.35
C LEU A 157 -39.17 3.54 -33.33
N LYS A 158 -38.24 3.77 -34.27
CA LYS A 158 -38.51 4.53 -35.49
C LYS A 158 -39.46 3.70 -36.36
N LYS A 159 -40.68 4.19 -36.62
CA LYS A 159 -41.45 3.78 -37.80
C LYS A 159 -40.99 4.64 -38.96
N ALA A 160 -40.45 3.99 -39.99
CA ALA A 160 -40.33 4.55 -41.31
C ALA A 160 -41.69 4.44 -42.02
N SER A 161 -42.12 5.52 -42.64
CA SER A 161 -43.05 5.54 -43.78
C SER A 161 -42.35 6.29 -44.90
#